data_AF-F4PJ32-F1
#
_entry.id   AF-F4PJ32-F1
#
_cell.length_a   1.000
_cell.length_b   1.000
_cell.length_c   1.000
_cell.angle_alpha   90.00
_cell.angle_beta   90.00
_cell.angle_gamma   90.00
#
_symmetry.space_group_name_H-M   'P 1'
#
loop_
_entity.id
_entity.type
_entity.pdbx_description
1 polymer ?
#
loop_
_entity_poly.entity_id
_entity_poly.type
_entity_poly.pdbx_seq_one_letter_code
_entity_poly.pdbx_strand_id
1 'polypeptide(L)'
;MSTLGNIIKINAEALLKHSLPQRSANGWRRPKLSSRQFNVLQKTVERGDQAVEWPIPAKEEKIIPERPSKLSLHTREAPLREKKIREAMANMPKLLADKMKAEREKKRKEKDNSIINLMDGYQPGGPYKHHYSAEVARLKKQAAIEKEKKKVDFIAAASKKKGKK
;
A
#
# COMPACT_ATOMS: atom_id res chain seq x y z
N MET A 1 58.39 -6.49 -50.82
CA MET A 1 58.06 -7.73 -51.53
C MET A 1 56.73 -8.24 -51.00
N SER A 2 55.66 -8.06 -51.78
CA SER A 2 54.34 -8.58 -51.45
C SER A 2 54.36 -10.09 -51.63
N THR A 3 54.44 -10.84 -50.52
CA THR A 3 53.99 -12.23 -50.56
C THR A 3 52.51 -12.17 -50.86
N LEU A 4 52.12 -12.62 -52.05
CA LEU A 4 50.77 -13.09 -52.32
C LEU A 4 50.54 -14.27 -51.39
N GLY A 5 50.25 -13.97 -50.13
CA GLY A 5 49.96 -14.93 -49.10
C GLY A 5 48.73 -15.69 -49.56
N ASN A 6 48.84 -17.00 -49.68
CA ASN A 6 47.69 -17.87 -49.87
C ASN A 6 46.62 -17.47 -48.86
N ILE A 7 45.52 -16.92 -49.34
CA ILE A 7 44.34 -16.64 -48.52
C ILE A 7 43.84 -18.01 -48.07
N ILE A 8 44.14 -18.38 -46.83
CA ILE A 8 43.66 -19.62 -46.22
C ILE A 8 42.15 -19.46 -46.05
N LYS A 9 41.37 -20.07 -46.94
CA LYS A 9 39.91 -20.08 -46.82
C LYS A 9 39.49 -21.23 -45.90
N ILE A 10 38.85 -20.90 -44.79
CA ILE A 10 38.22 -21.90 -43.92
C ILE A 10 36.95 -22.42 -44.61
N ASN A 11 36.80 -23.75 -44.71
CA ASN A 11 35.58 -24.35 -45.22
C ASN A 11 34.43 -24.21 -44.20
N ALA A 12 33.49 -23.31 -44.50
CA ALA A 12 32.32 -23.02 -43.67
C ALA A 12 31.44 -24.26 -43.40
N GLU A 13 31.24 -25.10 -44.42
CA GLU A 13 30.37 -26.28 -44.34
C GLU A 13 30.94 -27.34 -43.41
N ALA A 14 32.25 -27.58 -43.48
CA ALA A 14 32.94 -28.52 -42.60
C ALA A 14 32.91 -28.03 -41.15
N LEU A 15 33.09 -26.73 -40.94
CA LEU A 15 33.04 -26.11 -39.62
C LEU A 15 31.64 -26.21 -38.99
N LEU A 16 30.59 -25.97 -39.76
CA LEU A 16 29.20 -26.15 -39.31
C LEU A 16 28.88 -27.62 -39.02
N LYS A 17 29.33 -28.54 -39.87
CA LYS A 17 29.12 -29.99 -39.71
C LYS A 17 29.72 -30.53 -38.41
N HIS A 18 30.83 -29.95 -37.94
CA HIS A 18 31.53 -30.39 -36.74
C HIS A 18 31.21 -29.61 -35.47
N SER A 19 30.65 -28.40 -35.60
CA SER A 19 30.23 -27.55 -34.47
C SER A 19 28.77 -27.75 -34.06
N LEU A 20 27.90 -28.18 -34.99
CA LEU A 20 26.49 -28.43 -34.72
C LEU A 20 26.21 -29.91 -34.35
N PRO A 21 25.22 -30.16 -33.48
CA PRO A 21 24.77 -31.52 -33.20
C PRO A 21 24.09 -32.13 -34.44
N GLN A 22 24.31 -33.42 -34.68
CA GLN A 22 23.75 -34.14 -35.84
C GLN A 22 22.65 -35.09 -35.41
N ARG A 23 21.52 -35.09 -36.12
CA ARG A 23 20.43 -36.04 -35.87
C ARG A 23 20.85 -37.43 -36.34
N SER A 24 20.72 -38.43 -35.47
CA SER A 24 20.97 -39.84 -35.76
C SER A 24 19.76 -40.69 -35.38
N ALA A 25 19.76 -41.97 -35.79
CA ALA A 25 18.65 -42.89 -35.51
C ALA A 25 18.30 -43.00 -34.01
N ASN A 26 19.31 -42.89 -33.14
CA ASN A 26 19.14 -43.00 -31.68
C ASN A 26 19.12 -41.62 -30.97
N GLY A 27 18.92 -40.52 -31.71
CA GLY A 27 18.86 -39.17 -31.16
C GLY A 27 19.98 -38.23 -31.63
N TRP A 28 20.22 -37.16 -30.89
CA TRP A 28 21.18 -36.13 -31.26
C TRP A 28 22.61 -36.51 -30.87
N ARG A 29 23.51 -36.59 -31.85
CA ARG A 29 24.94 -36.75 -31.62
C ARG A 29 25.54 -35.42 -31.18
N ARG A 30 26.47 -35.50 -30.23
CA ARG A 30 27.27 -34.35 -29.79
C ARG A 30 28.16 -33.86 -30.95
N PRO A 31 28.39 -32.54 -31.05
CA PRO A 31 29.35 -32.01 -32.00
C PRO A 31 30.76 -32.53 -31.70
N LYS A 32 31.59 -32.64 -32.74
CA LYS A 32 32.99 -33.08 -32.58
C LYS A 32 33.84 -32.02 -31.89
N LEU A 33 33.48 -30.75 -32.09
CA LEU A 33 34.11 -29.61 -31.41
C LEU A 33 33.22 -29.17 -30.25
N SER A 34 33.82 -29.09 -29.06
CA SER A 34 33.20 -28.44 -27.90
C SER A 34 33.00 -26.94 -28.17
N SER A 35 31.98 -26.33 -27.56
CA SER A 35 31.75 -24.89 -27.63
C SER A 35 32.98 -24.07 -27.21
N ARG A 36 33.73 -24.55 -26.21
CA ARG A 36 34.99 -23.91 -25.79
C ARG A 36 36.06 -23.99 -26.87
N GLN A 37 36.24 -25.15 -27.49
CA GLN A 37 37.23 -25.34 -28.56
C GLN A 37 36.89 -24.51 -29.80
N PHE A 38 35.60 -24.45 -30.15
CA PHE A 38 35.09 -23.61 -31.23
C PHE A 38 35.35 -22.12 -30.96
N ASN A 39 35.06 -21.63 -29.76
CA ASN A 39 35.33 -20.23 -29.39
C ASN A 39 36.84 -19.91 -29.33
N VAL A 40 37.67 -20.88 -28.94
CA VAL A 40 39.13 -20.72 -28.98
C VAL A 40 39.59 -20.62 -30.43
N LEU A 41 39.10 -21.49 -31.32
CA LEU A 41 39.40 -21.46 -32.76
C LEU A 41 39.01 -20.10 -33.37
N GLN A 42 37.78 -19.65 -33.09
CA GLN A 42 37.29 -18.35 -33.53
C GLN A 42 38.23 -17.23 -33.08
N LYS A 43 38.56 -17.16 -31.78
CA LYS A 43 39.49 -16.15 -31.26
C LYS A 43 40.91 -16.26 -31.81
N THR A 44 41.38 -17.44 -32.19
CA THR A 44 42.71 -17.59 -32.80
C THR A 44 42.73 -17.13 -34.24
N VAL A 45 41.64 -17.37 -34.99
CA VAL A 45 41.48 -16.91 -36.37
C VAL A 45 41.32 -15.39 -36.39
N GLU A 46 40.44 -14.84 -35.55
CA GLU A 46 40.20 -13.39 -35.45
C GLU A 46 41.41 -12.59 -34.95
N ARG A 47 42.32 -13.21 -34.18
CA ARG A 47 43.54 -12.54 -33.66
C ARG A 47 44.78 -12.75 -34.53
N GLY A 48 44.77 -13.70 -35.46
CA GLY A 48 45.93 -13.99 -36.27
C GLY A 48 46.16 -12.92 -37.34
N ASP A 49 47.43 -12.60 -37.63
CA ASP A 49 47.82 -11.70 -38.74
C ASP A 49 47.53 -12.29 -40.13
N GLN A 50 47.01 -13.52 -40.18
CA GLN A 50 46.55 -14.15 -41.41
C GLN A 50 45.19 -13.55 -41.74
N ALA A 51 45.04 -12.95 -42.93
CA ALA A 51 43.79 -12.40 -43.45
C ALA A 51 42.74 -13.49 -43.72
N VAL A 52 42.28 -14.15 -42.65
CA VAL A 52 41.33 -15.25 -42.66
C VAL A 52 40.06 -14.75 -42.01
N GLU A 53 39.05 -14.51 -42.84
CA GLU A 53 37.73 -14.12 -42.35
C GLU A 53 37.03 -15.32 -41.70
N TRP A 54 36.41 -15.07 -40.54
CA TRP A 54 35.60 -16.07 -39.89
C TRP A 54 34.33 -16.32 -40.72
N PRO A 55 34.08 -17.56 -41.19
CA PRO A 55 33.06 -17.81 -42.21
C PRO A 55 31.62 -17.86 -41.67
N ILE A 56 31.41 -17.82 -40.35
CA ILE A 56 30.07 -17.93 -39.74
C ILE A 56 29.65 -16.55 -39.23
N PRO A 57 28.48 -16.02 -39.66
CA PRO A 57 28.00 -14.73 -39.20
C PRO A 57 27.73 -14.76 -37.69
N ALA A 58 27.95 -13.62 -37.03
CA ALA A 58 27.61 -13.45 -35.63
C ALA A 58 26.12 -13.75 -35.40
N LYS A 59 25.80 -14.37 -34.25
CA LYS A 59 24.41 -14.58 -33.86
C LYS A 59 23.77 -13.23 -33.59
N GLU A 60 22.58 -13.00 -34.13
CA GLU A 60 21.78 -11.82 -33.82
C GLU A 60 21.49 -11.80 -32.31
N GLU A 61 22.04 -10.81 -31.61
CA GLU A 61 21.72 -10.55 -30.22
C GLU A 61 20.31 -9.96 -30.17
N LYS A 62 19.33 -10.81 -29.83
CA LYS A 62 18.01 -10.31 -29.48
C LYS A 62 18.17 -9.47 -28.21
N ILE A 63 18.01 -8.16 -28.34
CA ILE A 63 17.99 -7.23 -27.20
C ILE A 63 16.74 -7.59 -26.39
N ILE A 64 16.93 -8.39 -25.34
CA ILE A 64 15.88 -8.68 -24.39
C ILE A 64 15.73 -7.41 -23.54
N PRO A 65 14.54 -6.77 -23.52
CA PRO A 65 14.35 -5.58 -22.70
C PRO A 65 14.63 -5.93 -21.24
N GLU A 66 15.31 -5.02 -20.53
CA GLU A 66 15.59 -5.22 -19.11
C GLU A 66 14.27 -5.40 -18.36
N ARG A 67 14.14 -6.54 -17.67
CA ARG A 67 12.96 -6.82 -16.87
C ARG A 67 12.92 -5.83 -15.71
N PRO A 68 11.76 -5.19 -15.43
CA PRO A 68 11.64 -4.33 -14.26
C PRO A 68 11.91 -5.13 -12.98
N SER A 69 12.64 -4.52 -12.05
CA SER A 69 12.94 -5.13 -10.77
C SER A 69 11.66 -5.30 -9.94
N LYS A 70 11.61 -6.35 -9.13
CA LYS A 70 10.52 -6.51 -8.16
C LYS A 70 10.72 -5.46 -7.07
N LEU A 71 9.72 -4.60 -6.89
CA LEU A 71 9.67 -3.66 -5.78
C LEU A 71 9.70 -4.39 -4.42
N SER A 72 10.21 -3.72 -3.39
CA SER A 72 10.26 -4.26 -2.03
C SER A 72 8.86 -4.54 -1.49
N LEU A 73 8.74 -5.45 -0.51
CA LEU A 73 7.44 -5.77 0.10
C LEU A 73 6.77 -4.50 0.67
N HIS A 74 7.53 -3.64 1.34
CA HIS A 74 7.01 -2.42 1.96
C HIS A 74 6.44 -1.42 0.95
N THR A 75 7.09 -1.26 -0.21
CA THR A 75 6.62 -0.36 -1.28
C THR A 75 5.37 -0.92 -1.95
N ARG A 76 5.28 -2.24 -2.11
CA ARG A 76 4.09 -2.92 -2.63
C ARG A 76 2.88 -2.81 -1.69
N GLU A 77 3.10 -2.83 -0.38
CA GLU A 77 2.03 -2.81 0.63
C GLU A 77 1.66 -1.41 1.14
N ALA A 78 2.48 -0.39 0.88
CA ALA A 78 2.19 1.00 1.24
C ALA A 78 0.77 1.47 0.86
N PRO A 79 0.28 1.30 -0.39
CA PRO A 79 -1.06 1.77 -0.77
C PRO A 79 -2.18 1.06 -0.02
N LEU A 80 -2.01 -0.23 0.32
CA LEU A 80 -3.00 -0.99 1.09
C LEU A 80 -3.08 -0.48 2.53
N ARG A 81 -1.94 -0.16 3.14
CA ARG A 81 -1.86 0.40 4.50
C ARG A 81 -2.49 1.79 4.54
N GLU A 82 -2.16 2.66 3.59
CA GLU A 82 -2.73 4.01 3.49
C GLU A 82 -4.25 3.98 3.34
N LYS A 83 -4.79 3.06 2.53
CA LYS A 83 -6.24 2.87 2.38
C LYS A 83 -6.90 2.51 3.71
N LYS A 84 -6.36 1.53 4.44
CA LYS A 84 -6.87 1.12 5.76
C LYS A 84 -6.82 2.25 6.79
N ILE A 85 -5.74 3.03 6.80
CA ILE A 85 -5.60 4.19 7.69
C ILE A 85 -6.66 5.24 7.36
N ARG A 86 -6.90 5.52 6.08
CA ARG A 86 -7.93 6.49 5.67
C ARG A 86 -9.33 6.06 6.08
N GLU A 87 -9.67 4.79 5.89
CA GLU A 87 -10.95 4.21 6.33
C GLU A 87 -11.11 4.26 7.85
N ALA A 88 -10.04 3.95 8.60
CA ALA A 88 -10.05 4.05 10.05
C ALA A 88 -10.26 5.49 10.53
N MET A 89 -9.56 6.46 9.94
CA MET A 89 -9.72 7.88 10.26
C MET A 89 -11.13 8.40 9.96
N ALA A 90 -11.76 7.94 8.87
CA ALA A 90 -13.14 8.29 8.57
C ALA A 90 -14.12 7.74 9.62
N ASN A 91 -13.84 6.59 10.21
CA ASN A 91 -14.66 5.96 11.26
C ASN A 91 -14.38 6.47 12.68
N MET A 92 -13.28 7.20 12.91
CA MET A 92 -12.90 7.71 14.23
C MET A 92 -13.98 8.55 14.93
N PRO A 93 -14.66 9.50 14.26
CA PRO A 93 -15.68 10.32 14.92
C PRO A 93 -16.84 9.49 15.49
N LYS A 94 -17.25 8.44 14.76
CA LYS A 94 -18.30 7.52 15.21
C LYS A 94 -17.86 6.74 16.45
N LEU A 95 -16.65 6.18 16.41
CA LEU A 95 -16.09 5.45 17.56
C LEU A 95 -15.95 6.32 18.80
N LEU A 96 -15.58 7.60 18.64
CA LEU A 96 -15.53 8.55 19.74
C LEU A 96 -16.92 8.86 20.30
N ALA A 97 -17.91 9.08 19.43
CA ALA A 97 -19.29 9.31 19.86
C ALA A 97 -19.86 8.12 20.64
N ASP A 98 -19.63 6.90 20.15
CA ASP A 98 -20.08 5.66 20.79
C ASP A 98 -19.42 5.47 22.16
N LYS A 99 -18.12 5.72 22.28
CA LYS A 99 -17.41 5.69 23.58
C LYS A 99 -17.97 6.72 24.56
N MET A 100 -18.18 7.96 24.11
CA MET A 100 -18.75 9.01 24.97
C MET A 100 -20.18 8.70 25.42
N LYS A 101 -20.99 8.09 24.54
CA LYS A 101 -22.34 7.63 24.89
C LYS A 101 -22.30 6.52 25.92
N ALA A 102 -21.44 5.52 25.72
CA ALA A 102 -21.26 4.40 26.65
C ALA A 102 -20.80 4.88 28.04
N GLU A 103 -19.86 5.83 28.11
CA GLU A 103 -19.43 6.40 29.40
C GLU A 103 -20.56 7.16 30.12
N ARG A 104 -21.38 7.92 29.39
CA ARG A 104 -22.53 8.62 29.97
C ARG A 104 -23.57 7.64 30.51
N GLU A 105 -23.86 6.58 29.79
CA GLU A 105 -24.79 5.54 30.24
C GLU A 105 -24.25 4.81 31.46
N LYS A 106 -22.94 4.50 31.50
CA LYS A 106 -22.31 3.90 32.67
C LYS A 106 -22.45 4.80 33.91
N LYS A 107 -22.09 6.09 33.78
CA LYS A 107 -22.23 7.07 34.87
C LYS A 107 -23.69 7.26 35.30
N ARG A 108 -24.65 7.18 34.37
CA ARG A 108 -26.07 7.26 34.69
C ARG A 108 -26.50 6.06 35.54
N LYS A 109 -26.15 4.84 35.12
CA LYS A 109 -26.48 3.61 35.88
C LYS A 109 -25.84 3.61 37.27
N GLU A 110 -24.59 4.07 37.39
CA GLU A 110 -23.92 4.22 38.69
C GLU A 110 -24.67 5.19 39.61
N LYS A 111 -25.13 6.34 39.08
CA LYS A 111 -25.95 7.29 39.84
C LYS A 111 -27.30 6.70 40.23
N ASP A 112 -28.00 6.08 39.29
CA ASP A 112 -29.31 5.49 39.55
C ASP A 112 -29.20 4.41 40.65
N ASN A 113 -28.19 3.55 40.59
CA ASN A 113 -27.89 2.56 41.63
C ASN A 113 -27.56 3.20 42.99
N SER A 114 -26.77 4.29 43.01
CA SER A 114 -26.45 4.98 44.25
C SER A 114 -27.68 5.59 44.93
N ILE A 115 -28.63 6.10 44.15
CA ILE A 115 -29.85 6.73 44.68
C ILE A 115 -30.81 5.66 45.20
N ILE A 116 -30.95 4.54 44.48
CA ILE A 116 -31.76 3.39 44.91
C ILE A 116 -31.22 2.81 46.23
N ASN A 117 -29.90 2.67 46.38
CA ASN A 117 -29.29 2.16 47.61
C ASN A 117 -29.41 3.12 48.80
N LEU A 118 -29.54 4.42 48.57
CA LEU A 118 -29.63 5.43 49.62
C LEU A 118 -31.08 5.60 50.14
N MET A 119 -32.07 5.29 49.31
CA MET A 119 -33.48 5.47 49.63
C MET A 119 -34.26 4.19 49.32
N ASP A 120 -34.56 3.41 50.36
CA ASP A 120 -35.37 2.19 50.23
C ASP A 120 -36.75 2.51 49.63
N GLY A 121 -37.09 1.78 48.56
CA GLY A 121 -38.34 1.97 47.83
C GLY A 121 -38.34 3.14 46.85
N TYR A 122 -37.19 3.77 46.53
CA TYR A 122 -37.08 4.78 45.48
C TYR A 122 -37.15 4.19 44.06
N GLN A 123 -38.13 4.62 43.28
CA GLN A 123 -38.29 4.27 41.87
C GLN A 123 -38.11 5.50 40.97
N PRO A 124 -37.21 5.49 39.97
CA PRO A 124 -37.05 6.62 39.07
C PRO A 124 -38.38 6.99 38.39
N GLY A 125 -38.88 8.21 38.61
CA GLY A 125 -40.15 8.70 38.05
C GLY A 125 -41.41 8.37 38.87
N GLY A 126 -41.28 7.79 40.07
CA GLY A 126 -42.41 7.56 40.98
C GLY A 126 -42.99 8.84 41.59
N PRO A 127 -44.14 8.76 42.27
CA PRO A 127 -44.90 9.91 42.80
C PRO A 127 -44.31 10.49 44.09
N TYR A 128 -42.99 10.64 44.17
CA TYR A 128 -42.32 11.21 45.33
C TYR A 128 -42.45 12.73 45.33
N LYS A 129 -42.92 13.31 46.44
CA LYS A 129 -42.94 14.76 46.62
C LYS A 129 -41.51 15.27 46.68
N HIS A 130 -41.10 16.07 45.70
CA HIS A 130 -39.84 16.78 45.77
C HIS A 130 -39.92 17.85 46.86
N HIS A 131 -39.36 17.58 48.03
CA HIS A 131 -39.20 18.57 49.09
C HIS A 131 -38.04 19.51 48.75
N TYR A 132 -38.28 20.43 47.81
CA TYR A 132 -37.36 21.56 47.62
C TYR A 132 -37.57 22.54 48.77
N SER A 133 -36.48 22.96 49.43
CA SER A 133 -36.54 24.14 50.28
C SER A 133 -36.96 25.35 49.43
N ALA A 134 -37.65 26.31 50.04
CA ALA A 134 -38.18 27.48 49.34
C ALA A 134 -37.10 28.24 48.53
N GLU A 135 -35.87 28.27 49.06
CA GLU A 135 -34.69 28.85 48.40
C GLU A 135 -34.30 28.10 47.12
N VAL A 136 -34.25 26.77 47.18
CA VAL A 136 -33.89 25.92 46.02
C VAL A 136 -34.95 26.03 44.93
N ALA A 137 -36.23 26.12 45.31
CA ALA A 137 -37.32 26.35 44.35
C ALA A 137 -37.20 27.72 43.67
N ARG A 138 -36.86 28.78 44.43
CA ARG A 138 -36.62 30.13 43.89
C ARG A 138 -35.44 30.16 42.93
N LEU A 139 -34.32 29.54 43.30
CA LEU A 139 -33.12 29.43 42.46
C LEU A 139 -33.38 28.67 41.16
N LYS A 140 -34.18 27.59 41.20
CA LYS A 140 -34.57 26.86 39.99
C LYS A 140 -35.42 27.69 39.03
N LYS A 141 -36.39 28.44 39.55
CA LYS A 141 -37.20 29.37 38.74
C LYS A 141 -36.33 30.45 38.12
N GLN A 142 -35.40 31.03 38.89
CA GLN A 142 -34.47 32.04 38.40
C GLN A 142 -33.54 31.50 37.30
N ALA A 143 -32.98 30.29 37.49
CA ALA A 143 -32.13 29.64 36.49
C ALA A 143 -32.89 29.27 35.20
N ALA A 144 -34.18 28.92 35.29
CA ALA A 144 -35.01 28.69 34.11
C ALA A 144 -35.22 29.98 33.31
N ILE A 145 -35.55 31.07 34.00
CA ILE A 145 -35.70 32.41 33.40
C ILE A 145 -34.39 32.86 32.74
N GLU A 146 -33.24 32.66 33.40
CA GLU A 146 -31.93 33.01 32.83
C GLU A 146 -31.57 32.18 31.59
N LYS A 147 -31.94 30.89 31.55
CA LYS A 147 -31.74 30.05 30.37
C LYS A 147 -32.57 30.52 29.18
N GLU A 148 -33.81 30.92 29.41
CA GLU A 148 -34.67 31.47 28.36
C GLU A 148 -34.13 32.80 27.85
N LYS A 149 -33.73 33.71 28.75
CA LYS A 149 -33.05 34.96 28.36
C LYS A 149 -31.81 34.70 27.51
N LYS A 150 -30.93 33.78 27.93
CA LYS A 150 -29.73 33.41 27.15
C LYS A 150 -30.05 32.85 25.76
N LYS A 151 -31.13 32.09 25.60
CA LYS A 151 -31.57 31.61 24.28
C LYS A 151 -32.04 32.76 23.39
N VAL A 152 -32.85 33.67 23.94
CA VAL A 152 -33.35 34.85 23.22
C VAL A 152 -32.19 35.77 22.82
N ASP A 153 -31.26 36.03 23.73
CA ASP A 153 -30.06 36.86 23.48
C ASP A 153 -29.16 36.23 22.41
N PHE A 154 -29.00 34.91 22.43
CA PHE A 154 -28.24 34.19 21.40
C PHE A 154 -28.90 34.32 20.02
N ILE A 155 -30.22 34.19 19.94
CA ILE A 155 -30.99 34.37 18.70
C ILE A 155 -30.90 35.82 18.21
N ALA A 156 -31.00 36.81 19.11
CA ALA A 156 -30.88 38.22 18.78
C ALA A 156 -29.46 38.62 18.33
N ALA A 157 -28.41 38.02 18.90
CA ALA A 157 -27.03 38.21 18.47
C ALA A 157 -26.78 37.58 17.09
N ALA A 158 -27.36 36.40 16.83
CA ALA A 158 -27.25 35.72 15.54
C ALA A 158 -28.00 36.47 14.42
N SER A 159 -29.15 37.07 14.70
CA SER A 159 -29.92 37.84 13.71
C SER A 159 -29.23 39.15 13.32
N LYS A 160 -28.62 39.88 14.28
CA LYS A 160 -27.84 41.10 14.00
C LYS A 160 -26.62 40.86 13.11
N LYS A 161 -26.03 39.66 13.14
CA LYS A 161 -24.83 39.31 12.36
C LYS A 161 -25.12 39.07 10.87
N LYS A 162 -26.38 38.82 10.48
CA LYS A 162 -26.80 38.61 9.07
C LYS A 162 -27.22 39.90 8.34
N GLY A 163 -27.43 41.02 9.04
CA GLY A 163 -27.88 42.30 8.47
C GLY A 163 -26.79 43.31 8.13
N LYS A 164 -25.50 42.99 8.34
CA LYS A 164 -24.37 43.79 7.85
C LYS A 164 -23.83 43.15 6.57
N LYS A 165 -24.52 43.39 5.45
CA LYS A 165 -23.97 43.39 4.10
C LYS A 165 -24.59 44.58 3.38
#